data_AF-A0A7X4HFS9-F1
#
_entry.id   AF-A0A7X4HFS9-F1
#
_cell.length_a   1.000
_cell.length_b   1.000
_cell.length_c   1.000
_cell.angle_alpha   90.00
_cell.angle_beta   90.00
_cell.angle_gamma   90.00
#
_symmetry.space_group_name_H-M   'P 1'
#
loop_
_entity.id
_entity.type
_entity.pdbx_description
1 polymer ?
#
loop_
_entity_poly.entity_id
_entity_poly.type
_entity_poly.pdbx_seq_one_letter_code
_entity_poly.pdbx_strand_id
1 'polypeptide(L)' 'MPRAVGMLLLIAGDAPLGAEWRDHALRGPWSEYRECHIGGDFLLIYRIAGDVITFARTGTHAELLE' A
#
# COMPACT_ATOMS: atom_id res chain seq x y z
N MET A 1 8.30 -12.99 5.12
CA MET A 1 8.53 -11.60 4.68
C MET A 1 9.07 -11.43 3.22
N PRO A 2 8.73 -12.25 2.21
CA PRO A 2 9.09 -11.96 0.81
C PRO A 2 8.08 -11.07 0.05
N ARG A 3 6.83 -10.99 0.54
CA ARG A 3 5.75 -10.27 -0.17
C ARG A 3 5.87 -8.75 -0.11
N ALA A 4 6.35 -8.18 1.00
CA ALA A 4 6.51 -6.74 1.15
C ALA A 4 7.53 -6.18 0.14
N VAL A 5 8.72 -6.77 0.06
CA VAL A 5 9.77 -6.34 -0.88
C VAL A 5 9.30 -6.47 -2.33
N GLY A 6 8.61 -7.56 -2.67
CA GLY A 6 8.02 -7.72 -4.00
C GLY A 6 7.01 -6.63 -4.33
N MET A 7 6.12 -6.29 -3.37
CA MET A 7 5.16 -5.22 -3.55
C MET A 7 5.82 -3.85 -3.75
N LEU A 8 6.87 -3.54 -2.98
CA LEU A 8 7.63 -2.29 -3.14
C LEU A 8 8.21 -2.18 -4.55
N LEU A 9 8.76 -3.27 -5.10
CA LEU A 9 9.31 -3.28 -6.46
C LEU A 9 8.22 -3.11 -7.53
N LEU A 10 7.06 -3.73 -7.35
CA LEU A 10 5.93 -3.56 -8.27
C LEU A 10 5.44 -2.11 -8.27
N ILE A 11 5.24 -1.53 -7.09
CA ILE A 11 4.82 -0.12 -6.95
C ILE A 11 5.87 0.83 -7.52
N ALA A 12 7.16 0.62 -7.21
CA ALA A 12 8.25 1.44 -7.73
C ALA A 12 8.46 1.33 -9.24
N GLY A 13 8.09 0.20 -9.83
CA GLY A 13 8.15 -0.04 -11.27
C GLY A 13 6.91 0.38 -12.05
N ASP A 14 5.92 1.03 -11.41
CA ASP A 14 4.61 1.34 -11.99
C ASP A 14 3.94 0.09 -12.62
N ALA A 15 4.15 -1.07 -12.00
CA ALA A 15 3.61 -2.32 -12.47
C ALA A 15 2.14 -2.48 -12.03
N PRO A 16 1.28 -3.05 -12.87
CA PRO A 16 -0.11 -3.29 -12.50
C PRO A 16 -0.19 -4.25 -11.29
N LEU A 17 -0.94 -3.85 -10.26
CA LEU A 17 -1.22 -4.69 -9.11
C LEU A 17 -2.44 -5.57 -9.40
N GLY A 18 -2.30 -6.87 -9.15
CA GLY A 18 -3.42 -7.81 -9.23
C GLY A 18 -4.52 -7.51 -8.21
N ALA A 19 -5.75 -7.91 -8.51
CA ALA A 19 -6.91 -7.68 -7.65
C ALA A 19 -6.77 -8.32 -6.25
N GLU A 20 -5.93 -9.35 -6.11
CA GLU A 20 -5.65 -10.02 -4.85
C GLU A 20 -5.00 -9.11 -3.79
N TRP A 21 -4.30 -8.05 -4.23
CA TRP A 21 -3.68 -7.08 -3.33
C TRP A 21 -4.65 -6.02 -2.83
N ARG A 22 -5.88 -5.98 -3.39
CA ARG A 22 -6.96 -5.06 -2.99
C ARG A 22 -6.49 -3.61 -2.89
N ASP A 23 -5.66 -3.18 -3.83
CA ASP A 23 -5.15 -1.81 -3.85
C ASP A 23 -6.30 -0.82 -4.09
N HIS A 24 -6.46 0.15 -3.19
CA HIS A 24 -7.43 1.22 -3.35
C HIS A 24 -7.00 2.50 -2.62
N ALA A 25 -7.56 3.63 -3.05
CA ALA A 25 -7.41 4.88 -2.33
C ALA A 25 -8.07 4.81 -0.95
N LEU A 26 -7.43 5.41 0.04
CA LEU A 26 -8.03 5.67 1.35
C LEU A 26 -9.05 6.81 1.25
N ARG A 27 -9.78 7.06 2.33
CA ARG A 27 -10.82 8.09 2.40
C ARG A 27 -10.49 9.15 3.45
N GLY A 28 -11.19 10.29 3.40
CA GLY A 28 -11.04 11.37 4.37
C GLY A 28 -9.67 12.05 4.27
N PRO A 29 -9.02 12.41 5.40
CA PRO A 29 -7.71 13.06 5.40
C PRO A 29 -6.59 12.29 4.69
N TRP A 30 -6.80 10.99 4.46
CA TRP A 30 -5.87 10.10 3.80
C TRP A 30 -6.21 9.84 2.32
N SER A 31 -7.09 10.63 1.69
CA SER A 31 -7.54 10.40 0.30
C SER A 31 -6.42 10.38 -0.75
N GLU A 32 -5.30 11.04 -0.45
CA GLU A 32 -4.10 11.06 -1.29
C GLU A 32 -3.22 9.82 -1.13
N TYR A 33 -3.56 8.93 -0.19
CA TYR A 33 -2.88 7.68 0.08
C TYR A 33 -3.70 6.50 -0.43
N ARG A 34 -3.01 5.40 -0.64
CA ARG A 34 -3.52 4.11 -1.04
C ARG A 34 -3.15 3.07 0.01
N GLU A 35 -3.96 2.04 0.12
CA GLU A 35 -3.63 0.85 0.90
C GLU A 35 -3.76 -0.41 0.05
N CYS A 36 -2.89 -1.40 0.32
CA CYS A 36 -2.97 -2.73 -0.26
C CYS A 36 -2.62 -3.80 0.78
N HIS A 37 -3.19 -4.99 0.61
CA HIS A 37 -2.98 -6.15 1.48
C HIS A 37 -1.75 -6.94 1.05
N ILE A 38 -0.63 -6.78 1.75
CA ILE A 38 0.61 -7.51 1.45
C ILE A 38 0.71 -8.89 2.15
N GLY A 39 -0.30 -9.25 2.94
CA GLY A 39 -0.50 -10.61 3.44
C GLY A 39 -1.54 -10.70 4.54
N GLY A 40 -2.65 -11.39 4.29
CA GLY A 40 -3.73 -11.54 5.27
C GLY A 40 -4.28 -10.17 5.68
N ASP A 41 -4.20 -9.89 6.97
CA ASP A 41 -4.61 -8.61 7.57
C ASP A 41 -3.53 -7.50 7.49
N PHE A 42 -2.36 -7.80 6.92
CA PHE A 42 -1.22 -6.89 6.90
C PHE A 42 -1.26 -5.97 5.69
N LEU A 43 -1.22 -4.66 5.96
CA LEU A 43 -1.37 -3.58 5.02
C LEU A 43 -0.05 -2.87 4.72
N LEU A 44 0.04 -2.31 3.53
CA LEU A 44 1.01 -1.29 3.14
C LEU A 44 0.26 -0.03 2.73
N ILE A 45 0.51 1.07 3.43
CA ILE A 45 -0.03 2.40 3.10
C ILE A 45 1.05 3.19 2.37
N TYR A 46 0.72 3.70 1.19
CA TYR A 46 1.64 4.44 0.36
C TYR A 46 0.96 5.58 -0.40
N ARG A 47 1.75 6.51 -0.94
CA ARG A 47 1.29 7.60 -1.79
C ARG A 47 2.21 7.73 -2.99
N ILE A 48 1.64 8.06 -4.14
CA ILE A 48 2.38 8.44 -5.35
C ILE A 48 2.10 9.91 -5.63
N ALA A 49 3.14 10.73 -5.77
CA ALA A 49 3.05 12.15 -6.09
C ALA A 49 4.09 12.50 -7.17
N GLY A 50 3.66 12.47 -8.42
CA GLY A 50 4.58 12.50 -9.56
C GLY A 50 5.52 11.28 -9.52
N ASP A 51 6.82 11.50 -9.64
CA ASP A 51 7.84 10.45 -9.62
C ASP A 51 8.29 10.05 -8.20
N VAL A 52 7.61 10.56 -7.17
CA VAL A 52 7.93 10.28 -5.76
C VAL A 52 6.92 9.30 -5.18
N ILE A 53 7.44 8.22 -4.61
CA ILE A 53 6.66 7.23 -3.86
C ILE A 53 7.03 7.32 -2.38
N THR A 54 6.01 7.56 -1.55
CA THR A 54 6.15 7.58 -0.10
C THR A 54 5.48 6.35 0.49
N PHE A 55 6.28 5.42 1.01
CA PHE A 55 5.77 4.31 1.83
C PHE A 55 5.59 4.81 3.27
N ALA A 56 4.35 5.04 3.67
CA ALA A 56 4.03 5.77 4.89
C ALA A 56 3.98 4.88 6.13
N ARG A 57 3.26 3.76 6.06
CA ARG A 57 3.03 2.85 7.19
C ARG A 57 2.86 1.41 6.71
N THR A 58 3.16 0.46 7.58
CA THR A 58 2.85 -0.96 7.39
C THR A 58 2.52 -1.60 8.74
N GLY A 59 1.56 -2.52 8.75
CA GLY A 59 0.94 -3.03 9.96
C GLY A 59 -0.38 -3.72 9.66
N THR A 60 -1.00 -4.30 10.69
CA THR A 60 -2.37 -4.82 10.66
C THR A 60 -3.41 -3.69 10.59
N HIS A 61 -4.68 -4.01 10.33
CA HIS A 61 -5.74 -2.97 10.34
C HIS A 61 -5.83 -2.28 11.71
N ALA A 62 -5.77 -3.04 12.80
CA ALA A 62 -5.83 -2.50 14.16
C ALA A 62 -4.67 -1.55 14.48
N GLU A 63 -3.47 -1.80 13.95
CA GLU A 63 -2.32 -0.92 14.18
C GLU A 63 -2.40 0.39 13.37
N LEU A 64 -3.12 0.38 12.24
CA LEU A 64 -3.08 1.48 11.27
C LEU A 64 -4.35 2.32 11.21
N LEU A 65 -5.53 1.72 11.48
CA LEU A 65 -6.85 2.28 11.16
C LEU A 65 -7.83 2.32 12.33
N GLU A 66 -7.51 1.72 13.49
CA GLU A 66 -8.20 1.97 14.78
C GLU A 66 -7.56 3.17 15.51
#